data_AF-A0A087RNN1-F1
#
_entry.id   AF-A0A087RNN1-F1
#
_cell.length_a   1.000
_cell.length_b   1.000
_cell.length_c   1.000
_cell.angle_alpha   90.00
_cell.angle_beta   90.00
_cell.angle_gamma   90.00
#
_symmetry.space_group_name_H-M   'P 1'
#
loop_
_entity.id
_entity.type
_entity.pdbx_description
1 polymer ?
#
loop_
_entity_poly.entity_id
_entity_poly.type
_entity_poly.pdbx_seq_one_letter_code
_entity_poly.pdbx_strand_id
1 'polypeptide(L)' 'STITNDLPFTFSESKTALLLTVSREYTSMHADIFVDDKYVTSVRIGKKGQIKIPKRSTIAKNLMKLATSQNDIQIFLKDF' A
#
# COMPACT_ATOMS: atom_id res chain seq x y z
N SER A 1 0.52 -6.49 24.43
CA SER A 1 0.80 -5.49 23.39
C SER A 1 0.54 -6.12 22.05
N THR A 2 -0.58 -5.81 21.41
CA THR A 2 -0.87 -6.35 20.07
C THR A 2 0.12 -5.70 19.12
N ILE A 3 1.09 -6.46 18.61
CA ILE A 3 1.94 -5.99 17.52
C ILE A 3 0.99 -5.83 16.34
N THR A 4 0.56 -4.61 16.06
CA THR A 4 -0.19 -4.31 14.84
C THR A 4 0.82 -4.40 13.70
N ASN A 5 0.61 -5.30 12.75
CA ASN A 5 1.41 -5.40 11.53
C ASN A 5 1.22 -4.20 10.57
N ASP A 6 0.72 -3.07 11.09
CA ASP A 6 0.51 -1.83 10.35
C ASP A 6 1.85 -1.23 9.96
N LEU A 7 1.98 -0.88 8.69
CA LEU A 7 3.18 -0.35 8.09
C LEU A 7 3.01 1.14 7.85
N PRO A 8 3.75 2.01 8.56
CA PRO A 8 3.78 3.43 8.22
C PRO A 8 4.32 3.59 6.80
N PHE A 9 3.72 4.49 6.03
CA PHE A 9 4.11 4.74 4.66
C PHE A 9 4.02 6.22 4.30
N THR A 10 4.72 6.58 3.25
CA THR A 10 4.55 7.86 2.55
C THR A 10 3.87 7.60 1.21
N PHE A 11 2.95 8.49 0.83
CA PHE A 11 2.31 8.46 -0.48
C PHE A 11 3.00 9.45 -1.42
N SER A 12 3.20 9.04 -2.65
CA SER A 12 3.55 9.94 -3.75
C SER A 12 2.96 9.44 -5.05
N GLU A 13 2.82 10.34 -6.01
CA GLU A 13 2.28 10.02 -7.32
C GLU A 13 3.30 10.37 -8.40
N SER A 14 3.49 9.45 -9.34
CA SER A 14 4.26 9.69 -10.56
C SER A 14 3.31 9.89 -11.74
N LYS A 15 3.85 10.13 -12.94
CA LYS A 15 3.02 10.19 -14.16
C LYS A 15 2.20 8.90 -14.39
N THR A 16 2.74 7.74 -14.03
CA THR A 16 2.16 6.44 -14.42
C THR A 16 1.75 5.53 -13.27
N ALA A 17 2.10 5.86 -12.03
CA ALA A 17 1.83 5.02 -10.87
C ALA A 17 1.61 5.82 -9.58
N LEU A 18 0.81 5.23 -8.70
CA LEU A 18 0.74 5.55 -7.28
C LEU A 18 1.89 4.81 -6.57
N LEU A 19 2.57 5.49 -5.66
CA LEU A 19 3.73 4.97 -4.95
C LEU A 19 3.47 5.05 -3.45
N LEU A 20 3.42 3.89 -2.81
CA LEU A 20 3.32 3.76 -1.35
C LEU A 20 4.68 3.26 -0.88
N THR A 21 5.41 4.08 -0.12
CA THR A 21 6.76 3.75 0.34
C THR A 21 6.73 3.50 1.84
N VAL A 22 6.92 2.23 2.23
CA VAL A 22 7.07 1.78 3.61
C VAL A 22 8.57 1.81 3.98
N SER A 23 9.07 0.80 4.71
CA SER A 23 10.51 0.62 5.00
C SER A 23 11.17 -0.39 4.06
N ARG A 24 12.49 -0.24 3.85
CA ARG A 24 13.30 -1.17 3.05
C ARG A 24 13.41 -2.55 3.68
N GLU A 25 13.24 -2.66 4.99
CA GLU A 25 13.33 -3.92 5.73
C GLU A 25 12.26 -4.93 5.29
N TYR A 26 11.12 -4.44 4.79
CA TYR A 26 10.02 -5.27 4.29
C TYR A 26 10.14 -5.62 2.79
N THR A 27 11.28 -5.31 2.16
CA THR A 27 11.50 -5.65 0.74
C THR A 27 11.32 -7.14 0.53
N SER A 28 10.59 -7.53 -0.52
CA SER A 28 10.22 -8.90 -0.86
C SER A 28 9.12 -9.54 -0.04
N MET A 29 8.64 -8.91 1.03
CA MET A 29 7.46 -9.37 1.77
C MET A 29 6.16 -8.92 1.08
N HIS A 30 5.04 -9.54 1.42
CA HIS A 30 3.70 -9.14 1.00
C HIS A 30 3.05 -8.26 2.06
N ALA A 31 2.31 -7.28 1.57
CA ALA A 31 1.43 -6.46 2.37
C ALA A 31 0.02 -6.44 1.77
N ASP A 32 -0.96 -6.41 2.65
CA ASP A 32 -2.36 -6.19 2.31
C ASP A 32 -2.68 -4.70 2.44
N ILE A 33 -3.39 -4.17 1.45
CA ILE A 33 -3.80 -2.77 1.39
C ILE A 33 -5.30 -2.69 1.63
N PHE A 34 -5.68 -1.80 2.53
CA PHE A 34 -7.06 -1.49 2.87
C PHE A 34 -7.32 0.00 2.63
N VAL A 35 -8.59 0.33 2.40
CA VAL A 35 -9.09 1.71 2.39
C VAL A 35 -10.37 1.76 3.20
N ASP A 36 -10.43 2.59 4.24
CA ASP A 36 -11.54 2.63 5.21
C ASP A 36 -11.94 1.23 5.69
N ASP A 37 -10.94 0.44 6.14
CA ASP A 37 -11.09 -0.95 6.58
C ASP A 37 -11.58 -1.94 5.50
N LYS A 38 -11.73 -1.52 4.24
CA LYS A 38 -12.11 -2.39 3.12
C LYS A 38 -10.87 -2.89 2.40
N TYR A 39 -10.76 -4.21 2.30
CA TYR A 39 -9.67 -4.86 1.57
C TYR A 39 -9.66 -4.45 0.09
N VAL A 40 -8.49 -4.04 -0.40
CA VAL A 40 -8.27 -3.67 -1.81
C VAL A 40 -7.44 -4.71 -2.53
N THR A 41 -6.26 -5.04 -2.01
CA THR A 41 -5.33 -5.96 -2.68
C THR A 41 -4.23 -6.46 -1.74
N SER A 42 -3.64 -7.59 -2.09
CA SER A 42 -2.36 -8.06 -1.56
C SER A 42 -1.27 -7.83 -2.60
N VAL A 43 -0.14 -7.25 -2.19
CA VAL A 43 0.95 -6.88 -3.11
C VAL A 43 2.32 -7.10 -2.48
N ARG A 44 3.27 -7.52 -3.31
CA ARG A 44 4.67 -7.65 -2.88
C ARG A 44 5.32 -6.27 -2.80
N ILE A 45 6.01 -6.01 -1.69
CA ILE A 45 6.82 -4.82 -1.48
C ILE A 45 8.07 -4.93 -2.33
N GLY A 46 8.22 -3.97 -3.25
CA GLY A 46 9.31 -3.93 -4.20
C GLY A 46 10.62 -3.39 -3.61
N LYS A 47 11.61 -3.21 -4.49
CA LYS A 47 12.91 -2.63 -4.12
C LYS A 47 12.71 -1.28 -3.42
N LYS A 48 13.58 -0.99 -2.44
CA LYS A 48 13.54 0.22 -1.59
C LYS A 48 12.28 0.34 -0.71
N GLY A 49 11.57 -0.75 -0.44
CA GLY A 49 10.36 -0.70 0.40
C GLY A 49 9.16 -0.06 -0.31
N GLN A 50 9.13 -0.09 -1.65
CA GLN A 50 8.12 0.61 -2.44
C GLN A 50 7.10 -0.36 -3.02
N ILE A 51 5.82 -0.08 -2.78
CA ILE A 51 4.70 -0.66 -3.50
C ILE A 51 4.33 0.30 -4.63
N LYS A 52 4.37 -0.21 -5.87
CA LYS A 52 4.05 0.56 -7.08
C LYS A 52 2.76 0.04 -7.69
N ILE A 53 1.73 0.88 -7.71
CA ILE A 53 0.42 0.55 -8.31
C ILE A 53 0.24 1.37 -9.60
N PRO A 54 0.30 0.76 -10.79
CA PRO A 54 0.10 1.49 -12.05
C PRO A 54 -1.28 2.13 -12.12
N LYS A 55 -1.39 3.41 -12.48
CA LYS A 55 -2.68 4.15 -12.50
C LYS A 55 -3.75 3.54 -13.41
N ARG A 56 -3.31 2.87 -14.47
CA ARG A 56 -4.21 2.19 -15.42
C ARG A 56 -4.88 0.94 -14.83
N SER A 57 -4.33 0.39 -13.75
CA SER A 57 -4.86 -0.83 -13.13
C SER A 57 -6.23 -0.58 -12.47
N THR A 58 -7.04 -1.64 -12.41
CA THR A 58 -8.30 -1.62 -11.65
C THR A 58 -8.06 -1.34 -10.17
N ILE A 59 -6.95 -1.84 -9.61
CA ILE A 59 -6.52 -1.58 -8.24
C ILE A 59 -6.34 -0.09 -7.99
N ALA A 60 -5.58 0.61 -8.83
CA ALA A 60 -5.39 2.05 -8.68
C ALA A 60 -6.70 2.83 -8.81
N LYS A 61 -7.57 2.45 -9.76
CA LYS A 61 -8.88 3.07 -9.91
C LYS A 61 -9.77 2.88 -8.69
N ASN A 62 -9.77 1.68 -8.11
CA ASN A 62 -10.53 1.37 -6.90
C ASN A 62 -9.97 2.14 -5.70
N LEU A 63 -8.63 2.16 -5.54
CA LEU A 63 -7.97 2.89 -4.47
C LEU A 63 -8.29 4.39 -4.55
N MET A 64 -8.14 5.02 -5.71
CA MET A 64 -8.46 6.45 -5.90
C MET A 64 -9.96 6.77 -5.79
N LYS A 65 -10.85 5.78 -6.00
CA LYS A 65 -12.29 5.94 -5.83
C LYS A 65 -12.70 5.86 -4.35
N LEU A 66 -12.03 4.99 -3.59
CA LEU A 66 -12.36 4.73 -2.19
C LEU A 66 -11.65 5.72 -1.26
N ALA A 67 -10.38 6.02 -1.51
CA ALA A 67 -9.58 6.88 -0.63
C ALA A 67 -9.77 8.35 -1.02
N THR A 68 -10.28 9.14 -0.09
CA THR A 68 -10.41 10.59 -0.22
C THR A 68 -9.18 11.33 0.31
N SER A 69 -8.42 10.68 1.22
CA SER A 69 -7.17 11.16 1.79
C SER A 69 -6.15 10.02 1.96
N GLN A 70 -4.88 10.36 2.23
CA GLN A 70 -3.86 9.34 2.56
C GLN A 70 -4.21 8.58 3.85
N ASN A 71 -4.87 9.24 4.81
CA ASN A 71 -5.20 8.66 6.12
C ASN A 71 -6.24 7.55 6.02
N ASP A 72 -6.97 7.50 4.90
CA ASP A 72 -7.99 6.49 4.63
C ASP A 72 -7.34 5.15 4.25
N ILE A 73 -6.05 5.15 3.87
CA ILE A 73 -5.31 3.98 3.40
C ILE A 73 -4.53 3.35 4.55
N GLN A 74 -4.68 2.04 4.75
CA GLN A 74 -3.90 1.24 5.69
C GLN A 74 -3.12 0.15 4.96
N ILE A 75 -1.92 -0.17 5.44
CA ILE A 75 -1.05 -1.20 4.87
C ILE A 75 -0.64 -2.15 5.99
N PHE A 76 -0.97 -3.43 5.86
CA PHE A 76 -0.60 -4.44 6.85
C PHE A 76 0.36 -5.47 6.27
N LEU A 77 1.45 -5.75 6.99
CA LEU A 77 2.39 -6.82 6.63
C LEU A 77 1.72 -8.20 6.81
N LYS A 78 1.80 -9.02 5.76
CA LYS A 78 1.14 -10.33 5.71
C LYS A 78 2.08 -11.48 6.04
N ASP A 79 3.34 -11.41 5.61
CA ASP A 79 4.31 -12.51 5.69
C ASP A 79 4.97 -12.63 7.09
N PHE A 80 4.19 -12.52 8.17
CA PHE A 80 4.66 -12.64 9.56
C PHE A 80 4.64 -14.09 10.07
#